data_AF-A0A352CNQ9-F1
#
_entry.id   AF-A0A352CNQ9-F1
#
_cell.length_a   1.000
_cell.length_b   1.000
_cell.length_c   1.000
_cell.angle_alpha   90.00
_cell.angle_beta   90.00
_cell.angle_gamma   90.00
#
_symmetry.space_group_name_H-M   'P 1'
#
loop_
_entity.id
_entity.type
_entity.pdbx_description
1 polymer ?
#
loop_
_entity_poly.entity_id
_entity_poly.type
_entity_poly.pdbx_seq_one_letter_code
_entity_poly.pdbx_strand_id
1 'polypeptide(L)'
;MLGCLAAGIGFGANYLIKETGLFSKKADKVEETVQEPVSEAPSESGDIWIKKEKEEIDDGYADVDTSVLSENEVSENVVEEDPNEDIELLIDSLALEEKVAQLFMVTPEQITGTDVVTRAGETTQNALSEYPVGGLIYFAQNLEDPDQTKEMLSNTRSYIENTCGISPFLAVDEEGGRIVRIASNDSFGVDKVSSMSTIGKTKDPAKAYSAGETIGRYMSDLGFNLDFAPVADVLGEPKSSVIGDRSFGSDPELVSQLALQFAAGLQDNGVTACYKHFPGHGSVPGDTHETTVKLDKSREDLYSYDL
;
A
#
# COMPACT_ATOMS: atom_id res chain seq x y z
N MET A 1 14.95 7.64 -16.36
CA MET A 1 15.17 6.67 -15.26
C MET A 1 13.94 6.74 -14.34
N LEU A 2 12.76 6.47 -14.90
CA LEU A 2 11.45 6.62 -14.27
C LEU A 2 10.54 5.67 -15.09
N GLY A 3 10.04 4.56 -14.53
CA GLY A 3 9.17 3.69 -15.35
C GLY A 3 8.81 2.30 -14.84
N CYS A 4 8.88 1.99 -13.55
CA CYS A 4 8.09 0.86 -13.00
C CYS A 4 7.05 1.30 -11.95
N LEU A 5 7.03 2.62 -11.65
CA LEU A 5 5.89 3.46 -11.27
C LEU A 5 4.54 3.23 -11.98
N ALA A 6 4.63 3.01 -13.30
CA ALA A 6 3.66 3.63 -14.21
C ALA A 6 2.57 2.71 -14.76
N ALA A 7 2.58 1.42 -14.45
CA ALA A 7 1.55 0.50 -14.99
C ALA A 7 0.20 0.55 -14.25
N GLY A 8 0.08 1.31 -13.15
CA GLY A 8 -1.19 1.47 -12.42
C GLY A 8 -1.61 2.92 -12.11
N ILE A 9 -0.73 3.92 -12.19
CA ILE A 9 -1.00 5.26 -11.62
C ILE A 9 -0.71 6.41 -12.64
N GLY A 10 -0.20 6.09 -13.84
CA GLY A 10 0.32 7.09 -14.77
C GLY A 10 -0.68 7.92 -15.59
N PHE A 11 -1.95 7.49 -15.71
CA PHE A 11 -2.92 8.16 -16.61
C PHE A 11 -3.96 9.04 -15.90
N GLY A 12 -4.24 8.84 -14.60
CA GLY A 12 -5.30 9.55 -13.89
C GLY A 12 -4.88 10.94 -13.38
N ALA A 13 -3.74 11.03 -12.71
CA ALA A 13 -3.37 12.24 -11.96
C ALA A 13 -2.99 13.44 -12.87
N ASN A 14 -2.26 13.21 -13.97
CA ASN A 14 -1.85 14.30 -14.86
C ASN A 14 -2.99 14.83 -15.74
N TYR A 15 -4.03 14.03 -16.02
CA TYR A 15 -5.15 14.45 -16.88
C TYR A 15 -6.21 15.25 -16.10
N LEU A 16 -6.43 14.92 -14.82
CA LEU A 16 -7.43 15.60 -13.99
C LEU A 16 -6.99 16.99 -13.49
N ILE A 17 -5.69 17.22 -13.32
CA ILE A 17 -5.17 18.47 -12.72
C ILE A 17 -5.02 19.62 -13.75
N LYS A 18 -4.88 19.32 -15.05
CA LYS A 18 -4.64 20.37 -16.07
C LYS A 18 -5.84 20.76 -16.94
N GLU A 19 -6.86 19.93 -17.13
CA GLU A 19 -7.92 20.22 -18.12
C GLU A 19 -9.37 20.36 -17.61
N THR A 20 -9.69 20.03 -16.35
CA THR A 20 -11.11 20.03 -15.93
C THR A 20 -11.63 21.35 -15.35
N GLY A 21 -10.77 22.33 -15.04
CA GLY A 21 -11.21 23.64 -14.54
C GLY A 21 -12.15 23.56 -13.31
N LEU A 22 -12.12 22.46 -12.57
CA LEU A 22 -13.14 22.11 -11.58
C LEU A 22 -13.01 22.89 -10.27
N PHE A 23 -11.97 23.71 -10.11
CA PHE A 23 -11.78 24.53 -8.91
C PHE A 23 -11.39 25.96 -9.27
N SER A 24 -12.40 26.77 -9.58
CA SER A 24 -12.35 28.21 -9.42
C SER A 24 -13.58 28.66 -8.67
N LYS A 25 -13.40 29.01 -7.39
CA LYS A 25 -14.29 29.98 -6.76
C LYS A 25 -13.46 31.06 -6.07
N LYS A 26 -13.35 32.18 -6.79
CA LYS A 26 -13.32 33.50 -6.15
C LYS A 26 -14.57 33.69 -5.31
N ALA A 27 -14.40 34.27 -4.14
CA ALA A 27 -15.46 34.83 -3.33
C ALA A 27 -16.18 35.96 -4.07
N ASP A 28 -17.53 35.99 -4.00
CA ASP A 28 -18.32 37.15 -3.57
C ASP A 28 -19.82 36.78 -3.44
N LYS A 29 -20.47 37.37 -2.41
CA LYS A 29 -21.90 37.22 -2.05
C LYS A 29 -22.83 37.94 -3.04
N VAL A 30 -24.04 37.40 -3.29
CA VAL A 30 -25.33 38.13 -3.31
C VAL A 30 -26.49 37.14 -3.02
N GLU A 31 -27.45 37.57 -2.19
CA GLU A 31 -28.73 36.91 -1.86
C GLU A 31 -29.73 36.98 -3.02
N GLU A 32 -30.53 35.92 -3.25
CA GLU A 32 -31.94 36.11 -3.66
C GLU A 32 -32.80 34.87 -3.34
N THR A 33 -33.89 35.13 -2.63
CA THR A 33 -35.04 34.26 -2.37
C THR A 33 -35.78 33.86 -3.65
N VAL A 34 -36.42 32.68 -3.70
CA VAL A 34 -37.86 32.46 -4.08
C VAL A 34 -38.23 30.96 -4.18
N GLN A 35 -39.22 30.60 -3.36
CA GLN A 35 -40.35 29.64 -3.44
C GLN A 35 -40.26 28.25 -4.11
N GLU A 36 -40.73 27.25 -3.33
CA GLU A 36 -41.18 25.91 -3.75
C GLU A 36 -42.44 25.92 -4.64
N PRO A 37 -42.69 24.80 -5.34
CA PRO A 37 -44.04 24.26 -5.39
C PRO A 37 -44.13 22.76 -5.04
N VAL A 38 -45.32 22.40 -4.53
CA VAL A 38 -45.80 21.08 -4.08
C VAL A 38 -46.46 20.29 -5.22
N SER A 39 -46.59 18.97 -5.00
CA SER A 39 -47.46 17.96 -5.65
C SER A 39 -46.86 17.23 -6.86
N GLU A 40 -47.05 15.93 -7.11
CA GLU A 40 -48.08 14.95 -6.70
C GLU A 40 -47.52 13.54 -7.04
N ALA A 41 -47.85 12.50 -6.25
CA ALA A 41 -47.59 11.10 -6.63
C ALA A 41 -48.71 10.58 -7.57
N PRO A 42 -48.47 9.55 -8.40
CA PRO A 42 -49.06 8.26 -8.04
C PRO A 42 -48.37 6.97 -8.55
N SER A 43 -48.74 5.88 -7.85
CA SER A 43 -49.11 4.54 -8.30
C SER A 43 -48.08 3.40 -8.33
N GLU A 44 -48.54 2.32 -7.69
CA GLU A 44 -47.95 1.01 -7.45
C GLU A 44 -47.89 0.13 -8.71
N SER A 45 -46.88 -0.73 -8.79
CA SER A 45 -47.03 -2.12 -9.29
C SER A 45 -45.81 -2.98 -8.90
N GLY A 46 -46.09 -4.25 -8.58
CA GLY A 46 -45.22 -5.39 -8.16
C GLY A 46 -43.75 -5.38 -8.56
N ASP A 47 -42.86 -6.00 -7.79
CA ASP A 47 -42.85 -7.46 -7.64
C ASP A 47 -42.25 -7.99 -6.32
N ILE A 48 -42.76 -9.15 -5.94
CA ILE A 48 -42.46 -9.98 -4.76
C ILE A 48 -41.34 -11.00 -5.12
N TRP A 49 -40.83 -11.70 -4.09
CA TRP A 49 -40.01 -12.94 -4.05
C TRP A 49 -38.53 -12.67 -3.66
N ILE A 50 -37.92 -13.24 -2.61
CA ILE A 50 -38.09 -14.55 -1.92
C ILE A 50 -37.78 -14.43 -0.41
N LYS A 51 -38.51 -15.22 0.40
CA LYS A 51 -38.38 -15.36 1.86
C LYS A 51 -37.24 -16.31 2.27
N LYS A 52 -36.74 -16.01 3.47
CA LYS A 52 -35.84 -16.75 4.36
C LYS A 52 -36.52 -18.03 4.90
N GLU A 53 -35.84 -19.17 4.87
CA GLU A 53 -36.16 -20.35 5.69
C GLU A 53 -34.96 -20.68 6.58
N LYS A 54 -35.20 -20.79 7.88
CA LYS A 54 -34.32 -21.36 8.90
C LYS A 54 -35.02 -22.62 9.36
N GLU A 55 -34.41 -23.78 9.14
CA GLU A 55 -34.85 -25.05 9.74
C GLU A 55 -34.20 -25.20 11.12
N GLU A 56 -35.04 -25.49 12.12
CA GLU A 56 -34.65 -25.97 13.45
C GLU A 56 -34.39 -27.48 13.37
N ILE A 57 -33.32 -27.95 14.00
CA ILE A 57 -33.08 -29.37 14.28
C ILE A 57 -33.08 -29.54 15.80
N ASP A 58 -33.97 -30.43 16.26
CA ASP A 58 -34.10 -30.95 17.62
C ASP A 58 -33.44 -32.34 17.67
N ASP A 59 -32.44 -32.52 18.53
CA ASP A 59 -31.94 -33.83 18.93
C ASP A 59 -31.54 -33.87 20.42
N GLY A 60 -32.56 -34.12 21.26
CA GLY A 60 -32.35 -34.40 22.68
C GLY A 60 -31.51 -35.66 22.93
N TYR A 61 -30.52 -35.52 23.84
CA TYR A 61 -30.01 -36.63 24.67
C TYR A 61 -29.51 -36.12 26.03
N ALA A 62 -30.19 -36.63 27.07
CA ALA A 62 -29.74 -37.02 28.42
C ALA A 62 -29.11 -35.98 29.39
N ASP A 63 -29.87 -35.76 30.47
CA ASP A 63 -29.44 -35.28 31.79
C ASP A 63 -28.17 -35.94 32.31
N VAL A 64 -27.20 -35.13 32.76
CA VAL A 64 -26.36 -35.44 33.94
C VAL A 64 -26.19 -34.16 34.76
N ASP A 65 -26.78 -34.18 35.95
CA ASP A 65 -26.63 -33.19 37.02
C ASP A 65 -25.22 -33.27 37.63
N THR A 66 -24.50 -32.15 37.64
CA THR A 66 -23.45 -31.87 38.64
C THR A 66 -23.53 -30.42 39.10
N SER A 67 -24.54 -30.15 39.92
CA SER A 67 -24.63 -28.94 40.73
C SER A 67 -23.65 -28.96 41.90
N VAL A 68 -22.42 -28.44 41.77
CA VAL A 68 -21.71 -27.87 42.93
C VAL A 68 -20.63 -26.84 42.53
N LEU A 69 -20.65 -25.73 43.30
CA LEU A 69 -19.60 -24.75 43.56
C LEU A 69 -19.59 -23.48 42.69
N SER A 70 -20.23 -22.48 43.29
CA SER A 70 -20.02 -21.05 43.12
C SER A 70 -18.55 -20.64 43.30
N GLU A 71 -18.01 -19.93 42.32
CA GLU A 71 -17.03 -18.89 42.56
C GLU A 71 -17.46 -17.65 41.77
N ASN A 72 -17.57 -16.52 42.48
CA ASN A 72 -17.80 -15.22 41.88
C ASN A 72 -16.55 -14.82 41.10
N GLU A 73 -16.49 -15.14 39.81
CA GLU A 73 -15.62 -14.41 38.90
C GLU A 73 -16.39 -13.19 38.38
N VAL A 74 -15.94 -12.02 38.83
CA VAL A 74 -16.25 -10.78 38.12
C VAL A 74 -15.52 -10.90 36.79
N SER A 75 -16.23 -11.34 35.75
CA SER A 75 -15.74 -11.22 34.39
C SER A 75 -15.67 -9.73 34.07
N GLU A 76 -14.47 -9.16 34.13
CA GLU A 76 -14.18 -7.94 33.38
C GLU A 76 -14.47 -8.29 31.92
N ASN A 77 -15.63 -7.85 31.42
CA ASN A 77 -15.88 -7.78 30.00
C ASN A 77 -14.89 -6.77 29.43
N VAL A 78 -13.70 -7.25 29.08
CA VAL A 78 -12.85 -6.60 28.10
C VAL A 78 -13.65 -6.73 26.81
N VAL A 79 -14.38 -5.67 26.47
CA VAL A 79 -14.88 -5.50 25.11
C VAL A 79 -13.62 -5.40 24.27
N GLU A 80 -13.29 -6.47 23.54
CA GLU A 80 -12.29 -6.36 22.49
C GLU A 80 -12.84 -5.33 21.51
N GLU A 81 -12.23 -4.14 21.48
CA GLU A 81 -12.52 -3.12 20.49
C GLU A 81 -12.30 -3.77 19.12
N ASP A 82 -13.34 -3.81 18.28
CA ASP A 82 -13.20 -4.26 16.91
C ASP A 82 -12.38 -3.19 16.19
N PRO A 83 -11.12 -3.46 15.77
CA PRO A 83 -10.30 -2.47 15.10
C PRO A 83 -10.96 -1.98 13.80
N ASN A 84 -11.92 -2.72 13.24
CA ASN A 84 -12.67 -2.28 12.07
C ASN A 84 -13.70 -1.18 12.40
N GLU A 85 -14.25 -1.14 13.63
CA GLU A 85 -15.21 -0.10 14.01
C GLU A 85 -14.53 1.27 14.08
N ASP A 86 -13.32 1.34 14.62
CA ASP A 86 -12.50 2.56 14.64
C ASP A 86 -12.11 3.04 13.23
N ILE A 87 -11.82 2.10 12.33
CA ILE A 87 -11.48 2.41 10.93
C ILE A 87 -12.70 2.98 10.20
N GLU A 88 -13.87 2.38 10.35
CA GLU A 88 -15.10 2.87 9.71
C GLU A 88 -15.48 4.26 10.24
N LEU A 89 -15.37 4.48 11.56
CA LEU A 89 -15.59 5.81 12.15
C LEU A 89 -14.60 6.85 11.64
N LEU A 90 -13.32 6.49 11.50
CA LEU A 90 -12.30 7.35 10.92
C LEU A 90 -12.62 7.69 9.47
N ILE A 91 -12.94 6.68 8.64
CA ILE A 91 -13.32 6.89 7.24
C ILE A 91 -14.56 7.77 7.17
N ASP A 92 -15.60 7.51 7.95
CA ASP A 92 -16.83 8.31 7.95
C ASP A 92 -16.62 9.76 8.39
N SER A 93 -15.59 10.03 9.18
CA SER A 93 -15.23 11.40 9.57
C SER A 93 -14.59 12.23 8.44
N LEU A 94 -14.05 11.59 7.40
CA LEU A 94 -13.39 12.27 6.29
C LEU A 94 -14.38 12.85 5.27
N ALA A 95 -14.06 14.03 4.74
CA ALA A 95 -14.68 14.55 3.53
C ALA A 95 -14.40 13.64 2.32
N LEU A 96 -15.24 13.71 1.29
CA LEU A 96 -15.05 12.88 0.08
C LEU A 96 -13.69 13.17 -0.58
N GLU A 97 -13.28 14.43 -0.61
CA GLU A 97 -12.02 14.88 -1.17
C GLU A 97 -10.83 14.29 -0.40
N GLU A 98 -10.92 14.20 0.93
CA GLU A 98 -9.90 13.57 1.78
C GLU A 98 -9.85 12.06 1.55
N LYS A 99 -11.01 11.39 1.45
CA LYS A 99 -11.08 9.96 1.07
C LYS A 99 -10.40 9.71 -0.27
N VAL A 100 -10.66 10.58 -1.26
CA VAL A 100 -10.04 10.48 -2.57
C VAL A 100 -8.53 10.72 -2.48
N ALA A 101 -8.07 11.72 -1.73
CA ALA A 101 -6.65 11.98 -1.53
C ALA A 101 -5.92 10.79 -0.91
N GLN A 102 -6.55 10.08 0.04
CA GLN A 102 -6.01 8.87 0.67
C GLN A 102 -5.78 7.70 -0.31
N LEU A 103 -6.37 7.73 -1.51
CA LEU A 103 -6.11 6.73 -2.57
C LEU A 103 -4.84 7.01 -3.38
N PHE A 104 -4.21 8.17 -3.21
CA PHE A 104 -3.03 8.56 -3.97
C PHE A 104 -1.73 8.35 -3.19
N MET A 105 -0.75 7.82 -3.90
CA MET A 105 0.66 7.87 -3.52
C MET A 105 1.43 8.63 -4.59
N VAL A 106 2.12 9.70 -4.19
CA VAL A 106 2.77 10.65 -5.10
C VAL A 106 4.23 10.86 -4.72
N THR A 107 5.04 11.40 -5.63
CA THR A 107 6.39 11.85 -5.26
C THR A 107 6.33 13.23 -4.58
N PRO A 108 7.34 13.58 -3.78
CA PRO A 108 7.48 14.94 -3.25
C PRO A 108 7.38 16.03 -4.33
N GLU A 109 7.96 15.81 -5.51
CA GLU A 109 7.93 16.75 -6.63
C GLU A 109 6.54 16.92 -7.23
N GLN A 110 5.76 15.83 -7.32
CA GLN A 110 4.41 15.88 -7.87
C GLN A 110 3.47 16.70 -7.00
N ILE A 111 3.61 16.60 -5.67
CA ILE A 111 2.72 17.31 -4.74
C ILE A 111 3.15 18.77 -4.54
N THR A 112 4.45 19.08 -4.58
CA THR A 112 4.94 20.45 -4.42
C THR A 112 5.03 21.25 -5.73
N GLY A 113 5.08 20.57 -6.87
CA GLY A 113 5.35 21.18 -8.18
C GLY A 113 6.80 21.68 -8.35
N THR A 114 7.74 21.20 -7.53
CA THR A 114 9.17 21.58 -7.59
C THR A 114 10.03 20.48 -8.21
N ASP A 115 11.15 20.84 -8.83
CA ASP A 115 11.99 19.89 -9.57
C ASP A 115 12.64 18.79 -8.70
N VAL A 116 13.14 19.14 -7.52
CA VAL A 116 13.75 18.20 -6.56
C VAL A 116 13.39 18.64 -5.15
N VAL A 117 12.94 17.69 -4.32
CA VAL A 117 12.64 17.96 -2.91
C VAL A 117 13.51 17.09 -2.02
N THR A 118 14.37 17.72 -1.22
CA THR A 118 15.16 17.03 -0.18
C THR A 118 14.75 17.44 1.24
N ARG A 119 13.77 18.35 1.41
CA ARG A 119 13.22 18.70 2.72
C ARG A 119 11.73 18.99 2.62
N ALA A 120 10.98 18.51 3.61
CA ALA A 120 9.56 18.82 3.76
C ALA A 120 9.42 20.17 4.50
N GLY A 121 9.57 21.25 3.75
CA GLY A 121 9.41 22.63 4.23
C GLY A 121 8.01 23.20 4.01
N GLU A 122 7.89 24.53 4.03
CA GLU A 122 6.61 25.26 3.90
C GLU A 122 5.83 24.88 2.64
N THR A 123 6.50 24.73 1.48
CA THR A 123 5.85 24.31 0.24
C THR A 123 5.21 22.92 0.37
N THR A 124 5.90 21.98 1.01
CA THR A 124 5.37 20.63 1.26
C THR A 124 4.22 20.67 2.27
N GLN A 125 4.36 21.45 3.34
CA GLN A 125 3.30 21.62 4.33
C GLN A 125 2.01 22.16 3.71
N ASN A 126 2.11 23.23 2.91
CA ASN A 126 0.96 23.84 2.25
C ASN A 126 0.28 22.86 1.29
N ALA A 127 1.06 22.13 0.49
CA ALA A 127 0.52 21.16 -0.46
C ALA A 127 -0.18 19.98 0.24
N LEU A 128 0.38 19.47 1.34
CA LEU A 128 -0.21 18.36 2.10
C LEU A 128 -1.39 18.79 2.99
N SER A 129 -1.45 20.06 3.37
CA SER A 129 -2.64 20.63 4.04
C SER A 129 -3.82 20.77 3.06
N GLU A 130 -3.53 21.03 1.78
CA GLU A 130 -4.55 21.07 0.73
C GLU A 130 -4.96 19.67 0.26
N TYR A 131 -3.99 18.76 0.14
CA TYR A 131 -4.20 17.38 -0.31
C TYR A 131 -3.50 16.40 0.65
N PRO A 132 -4.18 15.94 1.72
CA PRO A 132 -3.65 14.94 2.63
C PRO A 132 -3.66 13.58 1.94
N VAL A 133 -2.64 13.31 1.14
CA VAL A 133 -2.49 12.06 0.38
C VAL A 133 -2.23 10.87 1.29
N GLY A 134 -2.60 9.67 0.84
CA GLY A 134 -2.41 8.43 1.61
C GLY A 134 -0.95 8.02 1.75
N GLY A 135 -0.08 8.50 0.85
CA GLY A 135 1.34 8.30 1.00
C GLY A 135 2.23 9.04 0.01
N LEU A 136 3.53 8.95 0.25
CA LEU A 136 4.57 9.43 -0.65
C LEU A 136 5.58 8.32 -0.95
N ILE A 137 6.05 8.29 -2.20
CA ILE A 137 7.18 7.45 -2.62
C ILE A 137 8.42 8.31 -2.90
N TYR A 138 9.55 7.88 -2.34
CA TYR A 138 10.83 8.59 -2.41
C TYR A 138 11.82 7.86 -3.31
N PHE A 139 12.64 8.62 -4.02
CA PHE A 139 13.72 8.13 -4.88
C PHE A 139 15.07 8.64 -4.39
N ALA A 140 16.16 8.14 -4.96
CA ALA A 140 17.53 8.50 -4.56
C ALA A 140 17.80 10.01 -4.55
N GLN A 141 17.14 10.79 -5.41
CA GLN A 141 17.29 12.25 -5.46
C GLN A 141 16.72 12.97 -4.22
N ASN A 142 15.87 12.30 -3.43
CA ASN A 142 15.28 12.85 -2.21
C ASN A 142 16.14 12.56 -0.95
N LEU A 143 17.14 11.68 -1.08
CA LEU A 143 17.83 11.03 0.05
C LEU A 143 19.33 11.38 0.05
N GLU A 144 19.68 12.43 0.78
CA GLU A 144 21.05 12.95 0.88
C GLU A 144 21.86 12.20 1.94
N ASP A 145 21.31 12.11 3.16
CA ASP A 145 21.92 11.47 4.33
C ASP A 145 20.85 11.08 5.38
N PRO A 146 21.23 10.33 6.44
CA PRO A 146 20.28 9.88 7.46
C PRO A 146 19.54 11.00 8.20
N ASP A 147 20.21 12.10 8.55
CA ASP A 147 19.62 13.16 9.36
C ASP A 147 18.62 13.97 8.53
N GLN A 148 19.00 14.33 7.31
CA GLN A 148 18.09 14.97 6.35
C GLN A 148 16.87 14.11 6.06
N THR A 149 17.06 12.80 5.84
CA THR A 149 15.96 11.88 5.52
C THR A 149 14.98 11.77 6.69
N LYS A 150 15.48 11.57 7.91
CA LYS A 150 14.65 11.51 9.12
C LYS A 150 13.82 12.77 9.32
N GLU A 151 14.43 13.93 9.14
CA GLU A 151 13.74 15.22 9.24
C GLU A 151 12.65 15.34 8.16
N MET A 152 12.97 15.01 6.90
CA MET A 152 12.02 15.06 5.79
C MET A 152 10.81 14.15 6.02
N LEU A 153 11.04 12.89 6.42
CA LEU A 153 9.97 11.91 6.66
C LEU A 153 9.12 12.28 7.88
N SER A 154 9.76 12.69 8.99
CA SER A 154 9.06 13.12 10.21
C SER A 154 8.15 14.32 9.95
N ASN A 155 8.65 15.34 9.24
CA ASN A 155 7.85 16.51 8.88
C ASN A 155 6.69 16.14 7.94
N THR A 156 6.96 15.31 6.92
CA THR A 156 5.91 14.84 5.99
C THR A 156 4.78 14.13 6.73
N ARG A 157 5.14 13.17 7.62
CA ARG A 157 4.18 12.46 8.48
C ARG A 157 3.35 13.44 9.30
N SER A 158 4.03 14.35 10.00
CA SER A 158 3.37 15.33 10.87
C SER A 158 2.41 16.24 10.11
N TYR A 159 2.73 16.65 8.88
CA TYR A 159 1.83 17.52 8.10
C TYR A 159 0.54 16.80 7.70
N ILE A 160 0.61 15.53 7.31
CA ILE A 160 -0.57 14.75 6.92
C ILE A 160 -1.39 14.39 8.16
N GLU A 161 -0.76 13.90 9.23
CA GLU A 161 -1.44 13.54 10.49
C GLU A 161 -2.15 14.75 11.11
N ASN A 162 -1.54 15.93 11.10
CA ASN A 162 -2.18 17.15 11.61
C ASN A 162 -3.36 17.63 10.74
N THR A 163 -3.45 17.17 9.49
CA THR A 163 -4.51 17.56 8.56
C THR A 163 -5.72 16.64 8.66
N CYS A 164 -5.50 15.31 8.62
CA CYS A 164 -6.60 14.33 8.56
C CYS A 164 -6.57 13.27 9.67
N GLY A 165 -5.59 13.30 10.58
CA GLY A 165 -5.45 12.31 11.66
C GLY A 165 -4.93 10.94 11.22
N ILE A 166 -4.53 10.78 9.96
CA ILE A 166 -4.07 9.51 9.38
C ILE A 166 -2.56 9.56 9.15
N SER A 167 -1.84 8.55 9.61
CA SER A 167 -0.42 8.40 9.29
C SER A 167 -0.26 7.99 7.83
N PRO A 168 0.55 8.69 7.02
CA PRO A 168 0.80 8.33 5.63
C PRO A 168 1.70 7.11 5.50
N PHE A 169 1.60 6.43 4.36
CA PHE A 169 2.66 5.56 3.87
C PHE A 169 3.83 6.39 3.35
N LEU A 170 5.02 6.14 3.87
CA LEU A 170 6.29 6.69 3.39
C LEU A 170 7.07 5.54 2.80
N ALA A 171 7.17 5.54 1.47
CA ALA A 171 7.57 4.39 0.68
C ALA A 171 8.88 4.59 -0.08
N VAL A 172 9.58 3.49 -0.36
CA VAL A 172 10.77 3.46 -1.22
C VAL A 172 10.82 2.11 -1.95
N ASP A 173 11.63 2.00 -3.01
CA ASP A 173 12.01 0.73 -3.62
C ASP A 173 13.39 0.31 -3.11
N GLU A 174 13.45 -0.51 -2.06
CA GLU A 174 14.69 -0.95 -1.44
C GLU A 174 14.84 -2.48 -1.47
N GLU A 175 14.83 -3.06 -2.68
CA GLU A 175 14.79 -4.52 -2.88
C GLU A 175 16.09 -5.25 -2.44
N GLY A 176 17.22 -4.54 -2.44
CA GLY A 176 18.55 -5.12 -2.41
C GLY A 176 19.12 -5.37 -3.83
N GLY A 177 20.40 -5.76 -3.89
CA GLY A 177 21.10 -5.87 -5.17
C GLY A 177 21.19 -4.52 -5.89
N ARG A 178 20.65 -4.44 -7.11
CA ARG A 178 20.77 -3.24 -7.97
C ARG A 178 19.61 -2.24 -7.82
N ILE A 179 18.51 -2.62 -7.18
CA ILE A 179 17.37 -1.72 -6.93
C ILE A 179 17.40 -1.34 -5.46
N VAL A 180 18.15 -0.27 -5.20
CA VAL A 180 18.32 0.35 -3.89
C VAL A 180 18.32 1.87 -4.11
N ARG A 181 17.78 2.62 -3.14
CA ARG A 181 17.82 4.09 -3.09
C ARG A 181 18.67 4.55 -1.92
N ILE A 182 18.53 3.89 -0.77
CA ILE A 182 19.24 4.19 0.47
C ILE A 182 20.63 3.55 0.42
N ALA A 183 20.72 2.23 0.24
CA ALA A 183 21.99 1.50 0.29
C ALA A 183 22.96 1.82 -0.87
N SER A 184 22.48 2.49 -1.92
CA SER A 184 23.33 3.05 -2.99
C SER A 184 24.10 4.30 -2.59
N ASN A 185 23.66 5.01 -1.55
CA ASN A 185 24.29 6.24 -1.09
C ASN A 185 25.17 5.93 0.15
N ASP A 186 26.49 6.01 -0.04
CA ASP A 186 27.45 5.67 1.01
C ASP A 186 27.37 6.60 2.25
N SER A 187 26.74 7.78 2.14
CA SER A 187 26.48 8.68 3.29
C SER A 187 25.58 8.03 4.35
N PHE A 188 24.78 7.02 4.00
CA PHE A 188 23.93 6.31 4.95
C PHE A 188 24.69 5.27 5.77
N GLY A 189 25.80 4.73 5.25
CA GLY A 189 26.60 3.73 5.95
C GLY A 189 25.86 2.43 6.32
N VAL A 190 24.80 2.08 5.59
CA VAL A 190 23.97 0.89 5.86
C VAL A 190 24.54 -0.38 5.22
N ASP A 191 24.18 -1.53 5.79
CA ASP A 191 24.54 -2.83 5.25
C ASP A 191 23.88 -3.08 3.88
N LYS A 192 24.67 -3.52 2.89
CA LYS A 192 24.19 -3.81 1.54
C LYS A 192 23.72 -5.26 1.43
N VAL A 193 22.48 -5.46 1.00
CA VAL A 193 21.90 -6.78 0.73
C VAL A 193 22.20 -7.21 -0.71
N SER A 194 22.59 -8.48 -0.89
CA SER A 194 22.85 -9.05 -2.23
C SER A 194 21.57 -9.15 -3.07
N SER A 195 21.69 -9.34 -4.39
CA SER A 195 20.52 -9.56 -5.24
C SER A 195 19.70 -10.79 -4.82
N MET A 196 18.39 -10.74 -5.06
CA MET A 196 17.49 -11.84 -4.71
C MET A 196 17.85 -13.14 -5.44
N SER A 197 18.40 -13.07 -6.65
CA SER A 197 18.94 -14.26 -7.34
C SER A 197 20.11 -14.89 -6.60
N THR A 198 20.96 -14.09 -5.93
CA THR A 198 22.06 -14.60 -5.11
C THR A 198 21.52 -15.30 -3.86
N ILE A 199 20.54 -14.69 -3.20
CA ILE A 199 19.86 -15.29 -2.03
C ILE A 199 19.14 -16.57 -2.46
N GLY A 200 18.41 -16.54 -3.56
CA GLY A 200 17.66 -17.69 -4.07
C GLY A 200 18.52 -18.91 -4.41
N LYS A 201 19.75 -18.71 -4.90
CA LYS A 201 20.72 -19.80 -5.10
C LYS A 201 21.11 -20.53 -3.81
N THR A 202 20.99 -19.88 -2.66
CA THR A 202 21.25 -20.53 -1.37
C THR A 202 20.15 -21.52 -0.98
N LYS A 203 18.93 -21.31 -1.50
CA LYS A 203 17.72 -22.05 -1.13
C LYS A 203 17.44 -22.06 0.38
N ASP A 204 17.93 -21.04 1.08
CA ASP A 204 17.84 -20.91 2.53
C ASP A 204 16.85 -19.79 2.90
N PRO A 205 15.65 -20.12 3.39
CA PRO A 205 14.66 -19.13 3.80
C PRO A 205 15.16 -18.18 4.89
N ALA A 206 16.08 -18.61 5.75
CA ALA A 206 16.67 -17.74 6.76
C ALA A 206 17.51 -16.61 6.13
N LYS A 207 18.14 -16.85 4.97
CA LYS A 207 18.87 -15.80 4.24
C LYS A 207 17.94 -14.76 3.64
N ALA A 208 16.76 -15.16 3.19
CA ALA A 208 15.74 -14.23 2.71
C ALA A 208 15.15 -13.41 3.88
N TYR A 209 14.87 -14.04 5.01
CA TYR A 209 14.45 -13.33 6.23
C TYR A 209 15.49 -12.30 6.67
N SER A 210 16.76 -12.69 6.83
CA SER A 210 17.82 -11.75 7.26
C SER A 210 18.02 -10.59 6.28
N ALA A 211 17.77 -10.81 4.98
CA ALA A 211 17.80 -9.73 4.00
C ALA A 211 16.67 -8.72 4.23
N GLY A 212 15.43 -9.20 4.41
CA GLY A 212 14.29 -8.35 4.77
C GLY A 212 14.49 -7.65 6.10
N GLU A 213 14.98 -8.34 7.13
CA GLU A 213 15.29 -7.78 8.45
C GLU A 213 16.33 -6.65 8.36
N THR A 214 17.40 -6.87 7.58
CA THR A 214 18.45 -5.86 7.40
C THR A 214 17.89 -4.58 6.79
N ILE A 215 17.07 -4.71 5.74
CA ILE A 215 16.43 -3.59 5.04
C ILE A 215 15.41 -2.90 5.93
N GLY A 216 14.49 -3.68 6.51
CA GLY A 216 13.42 -3.20 7.38
C GLY A 216 13.97 -2.39 8.56
N ARG A 217 15.06 -2.85 9.19
CA ARG A 217 15.68 -2.14 10.31
C ARG A 217 16.13 -0.72 9.95
N TYR A 218 16.97 -0.55 8.91
CA TYR A 218 17.44 0.79 8.58
C TYR A 218 16.33 1.67 7.96
N MET A 219 15.35 1.07 7.28
CA MET A 219 14.20 1.82 6.76
C MET A 219 13.34 2.38 7.89
N SER A 220 13.02 1.54 8.86
CA SER A 220 12.27 1.92 10.06
C SER A 220 13.03 2.97 10.88
N ASP A 221 14.34 2.83 11.04
CA ASP A 221 15.20 3.83 11.70
C ASP A 221 15.18 5.21 11.03
N LEU A 222 15.00 5.25 9.70
CA LEU A 222 14.87 6.50 8.93
C LEU A 222 13.44 7.07 9.00
N GLY A 223 12.44 6.25 9.29
CA GLY A 223 11.03 6.62 9.36
C GLY A 223 10.16 6.14 8.20
N PHE A 224 10.71 5.34 7.28
CA PHE A 224 9.92 4.65 6.25
C PHE A 224 9.08 3.55 6.88
N ASN A 225 7.89 3.29 6.32
CA ASN A 225 6.95 2.27 6.83
C ASN A 225 6.33 1.40 5.72
N LEU A 226 6.75 1.59 4.46
CA LEU A 226 6.39 0.76 3.32
C LEU A 226 7.62 0.56 2.44
N ASP A 227 7.91 -0.68 2.09
CA ASP A 227 8.85 -1.00 1.02
C ASP A 227 8.09 -1.65 -0.13
N PHE A 228 8.37 -1.22 -1.36
CA PHE A 228 7.93 -1.92 -2.54
C PHE A 228 8.83 -3.15 -2.76
N ALA A 229 8.82 -4.08 -1.83
CA ALA A 229 9.54 -5.33 -1.88
C ALA A 229 8.78 -6.37 -1.03
N PRO A 230 8.94 -7.67 -1.30
CA PRO A 230 9.86 -8.29 -2.26
C PRO A 230 9.32 -8.38 -3.70
N VAL A 231 10.26 -8.59 -4.63
CA VAL A 231 9.93 -9.09 -5.97
C VAL A 231 9.61 -10.59 -5.87
N ALA A 232 8.35 -10.94 -6.11
CA ALA A 232 7.81 -12.30 -6.10
C ALA A 232 7.64 -12.90 -7.50
N ASP A 233 8.11 -12.20 -8.55
CA ASP A 233 8.06 -12.72 -9.91
C ASP A 233 8.88 -14.00 -10.06
N VAL A 234 8.29 -15.02 -10.68
CA VAL A 234 9.00 -16.27 -11.02
C VAL A 234 9.61 -16.14 -12.42
N LEU A 235 10.93 -16.32 -12.53
CA LEU A 235 11.62 -16.26 -13.83
C LEU A 235 11.19 -17.42 -14.71
N GLY A 236 10.47 -17.13 -15.78
CA GLY A 236 10.14 -18.11 -16.81
C GLY A 236 11.00 -17.96 -18.06
N GLU A 237 10.55 -18.60 -19.14
CA GLU A 237 11.17 -18.52 -20.46
C GLU A 237 10.19 -17.91 -21.48
N PRO A 238 10.60 -16.87 -22.24
CA PRO A 238 11.90 -16.21 -22.18
C PRO A 238 12.09 -15.40 -20.90
N LYS A 239 13.33 -15.35 -20.40
CA LYS A 239 13.65 -14.56 -19.20
C LYS A 239 13.40 -13.07 -19.41
N SER A 240 12.65 -12.45 -18.50
CA SER A 240 12.49 -11.01 -18.45
C SER A 240 13.83 -10.31 -18.18
N SER A 241 14.18 -9.34 -19.04
CA SER A 241 15.36 -8.47 -18.85
C SER A 241 15.18 -7.47 -17.71
N VAL A 242 13.92 -7.18 -17.34
CA VAL A 242 13.58 -6.23 -16.26
C VAL A 242 13.69 -6.89 -14.89
N ILE A 243 13.22 -8.14 -14.77
CA ILE A 243 13.25 -8.90 -13.51
C ILE A 243 14.65 -9.48 -13.30
N GLY A 244 15.09 -10.40 -14.16
CA GLY A 244 16.44 -10.97 -14.10
C GLY A 244 16.90 -11.35 -12.68
N ASP A 245 17.92 -10.66 -12.19
CA ASP A 245 18.53 -10.92 -10.88
C ASP A 245 17.71 -10.44 -9.66
N ARG A 246 16.62 -9.69 -9.90
CA ARG A 246 15.67 -9.23 -8.86
C ARG A 246 14.75 -10.34 -8.36
N SER A 247 14.58 -11.42 -9.12
CA SER A 247 13.82 -12.59 -8.67
C SER A 247 14.70 -13.57 -7.89
N PHE A 248 14.08 -14.28 -6.95
CA PHE A 248 14.69 -15.39 -6.24
C PHE A 248 14.97 -16.61 -7.13
N GLY A 249 14.28 -16.77 -8.27
CA GLY A 249 14.53 -17.90 -9.15
C GLY A 249 13.39 -18.21 -10.12
N SER A 250 13.42 -19.43 -10.65
CA SER A 250 12.49 -19.93 -11.66
C SER A 250 11.59 -21.07 -11.16
N ASP A 251 11.60 -21.30 -9.85
CA ASP A 251 10.80 -22.34 -9.18
C ASP A 251 9.74 -21.64 -8.31
N PRO A 252 8.45 -21.73 -8.65
CA PRO A 252 7.39 -21.01 -7.95
C PRO A 252 7.35 -21.29 -6.44
N GLU A 253 7.55 -22.54 -6.02
CA GLU A 253 7.52 -22.91 -4.61
C GLU A 253 8.68 -22.25 -3.84
N LEU A 254 9.88 -22.26 -4.43
CA LEU A 254 11.05 -21.62 -3.84
C LEU A 254 10.87 -20.09 -3.79
N VAL A 255 10.41 -19.48 -4.89
CA VAL A 255 10.21 -18.03 -4.94
C VAL A 255 9.18 -17.59 -3.90
N SER A 256 8.06 -18.31 -3.79
CA SER A 256 7.03 -18.05 -2.78
C SER A 256 7.60 -18.14 -1.36
N GLN A 257 8.32 -19.23 -1.04
CA GLN A 257 8.91 -19.42 0.28
C GLN A 257 9.88 -18.30 0.66
N LEU A 258 10.77 -17.90 -0.26
CA LEU A 258 11.78 -16.88 0.01
C LEU A 258 11.18 -15.47 0.05
N ALA A 259 10.23 -15.16 -0.83
CA ALA A 259 9.51 -13.88 -0.80
C ALA A 259 8.74 -13.73 0.52
N LEU A 260 8.05 -14.77 1.00
CA LEU A 260 7.36 -14.76 2.29
C LEU A 260 8.31 -14.46 3.45
N GLN A 261 9.50 -15.07 3.46
CA GLN A 261 10.49 -14.80 4.51
C GLN A 261 11.08 -13.40 4.45
N PHE A 262 11.37 -12.88 3.24
CA PHE A 262 11.84 -11.51 3.08
C PHE A 262 10.77 -10.51 3.58
N ALA A 263 9.52 -10.71 3.20
CA ALA A 263 8.41 -9.88 3.66
C ALA A 263 8.23 -9.93 5.19
N ALA A 264 8.36 -11.11 5.80
CA ALA A 264 8.34 -11.24 7.26
C ALA A 264 9.47 -10.43 7.92
N GLY A 265 10.69 -10.47 7.37
CA GLY A 265 11.80 -9.67 7.88
C GLY A 265 11.55 -8.15 7.83
N LEU A 266 10.90 -7.65 6.77
CA LEU A 266 10.48 -6.25 6.69
C LEU A 266 9.42 -5.92 7.77
N GLN A 267 8.38 -6.74 7.84
CA GLN A 267 7.22 -6.53 8.70
C GLN A 267 7.56 -6.60 10.19
N ASP A 268 8.42 -7.54 10.59
CA ASP A 268 8.90 -7.68 11.97
C ASP A 268 9.74 -6.46 12.43
N ASN A 269 10.17 -5.61 11.49
CA ASN A 269 10.85 -4.35 11.75
C ASN A 269 9.97 -3.11 11.53
N GLY A 270 8.65 -3.28 11.37
CA GLY A 270 7.69 -2.19 11.24
C GLY A 270 7.57 -1.60 9.84
N VAL A 271 8.07 -2.31 8.81
CA VAL A 271 7.97 -1.90 7.42
C VAL A 271 7.02 -2.83 6.68
N THR A 272 5.94 -2.26 6.13
CA THR A 272 4.99 -3.01 5.31
C THR A 272 5.66 -3.51 4.04
N ALA A 273 5.46 -4.79 3.69
CA ALA A 273 5.94 -5.38 2.46
C ALA A 273 4.87 -5.26 1.35
N CYS A 274 5.32 -5.11 0.10
CA CYS A 274 4.45 -5.11 -1.07
C CYS A 274 5.02 -6.05 -2.15
N TYR A 275 4.33 -7.18 -2.34
CA TYR A 275 4.68 -8.15 -3.35
C TYR A 275 4.48 -7.57 -4.75
N LYS A 276 5.49 -7.74 -5.60
CA LYS A 276 5.44 -7.27 -7.00
C LYS A 276 6.04 -8.28 -7.98
N HIS A 277 5.59 -8.32 -9.24
CA HIS A 277 4.65 -7.39 -9.89
C HIS A 277 3.44 -8.17 -10.39
N PHE A 278 2.29 -8.06 -9.71
CA PHE A 278 1.08 -8.78 -10.11
C PHE A 278 0.68 -8.44 -11.57
N PRO A 279 0.28 -9.43 -12.40
CA PRO A 279 0.08 -10.85 -12.09
C PRO A 279 1.31 -11.74 -12.33
N GLY A 280 2.50 -11.17 -12.48
CA GLY A 280 3.76 -11.86 -12.78
C GLY A 280 4.47 -11.25 -13.99
N HIS A 281 5.71 -10.80 -13.81
CA HIS A 281 6.53 -10.17 -14.86
C HIS A 281 7.74 -11.03 -15.27
N GLY A 282 8.00 -12.14 -14.58
CA GLY A 282 9.24 -12.91 -14.78
C GLY A 282 9.37 -13.60 -16.14
N SER A 283 8.29 -13.74 -16.90
CA SER A 283 8.25 -14.35 -18.24
C SER A 283 7.92 -13.36 -19.37
N VAL A 284 7.93 -12.06 -19.07
CA VAL A 284 7.51 -11.03 -20.03
C VAL A 284 8.66 -10.66 -20.98
N PRO A 285 8.48 -10.78 -22.32
CA PRO A 285 9.46 -10.32 -23.28
C PRO A 285 9.37 -8.79 -23.43
N GLY A 286 10.29 -8.06 -22.80
CA GLY A 286 10.46 -6.62 -23.00
C GLY A 286 10.39 -5.81 -21.71
N ASP A 287 10.54 -4.49 -21.86
CA ASP A 287 10.55 -3.54 -20.75
C ASP A 287 9.26 -2.72 -20.69
N THR A 288 8.52 -2.85 -19.59
CA THR A 288 7.33 -2.03 -19.29
C THR A 288 7.63 -0.55 -19.09
N HIS A 289 8.90 -0.19 -18.85
CA HIS A 289 9.34 1.20 -18.84
C HIS A 289 9.26 1.82 -20.25
N GLU A 290 9.37 1.00 -21.29
CA GLU A 290 9.50 1.47 -22.67
C GLU A 290 8.21 1.28 -23.47
N THR A 291 7.49 0.18 -23.25
CA THR A 291 6.30 -0.17 -24.03
C THR A 291 5.30 -1.02 -23.23
N THR A 292 4.04 -1.06 -23.69
CA THR A 292 3.10 -2.07 -23.20
C THR A 292 3.57 -3.45 -23.61
N VAL A 293 3.83 -4.30 -22.63
CA VAL A 293 4.17 -5.70 -22.82
C VAL A 293 2.91 -6.58 -22.74
N LYS A 294 2.94 -7.75 -23.40
CA LYS A 294 1.87 -8.74 -23.31
C LYS A 294 2.44 -10.06 -22.83
N LEU A 295 1.77 -10.66 -21.85
CA LEU A 295 2.00 -12.02 -21.41
C LEU A 295 0.91 -12.90 -22.02
N ASP A 296 1.27 -13.74 -22.98
CA ASP A 296 0.35 -14.66 -23.65
C ASP A 296 0.37 -16.03 -22.97
N LYS A 297 -0.15 -16.07 -21.74
CA LYS A 297 -0.30 -17.30 -20.93
C LYS A 297 -1.78 -17.64 -20.78
N SER A 298 -2.09 -18.94 -20.73
CA SER A 298 -3.42 -19.38 -20.32
C SER A 298 -3.65 -19.03 -18.85
N ARG A 299 -4.92 -18.99 -18.45
CA ARG A 299 -5.28 -18.80 -17.03
C ARG A 299 -4.64 -19.90 -16.19
N GLU A 300 -4.75 -21.15 -16.64
CA GLU A 300 -4.18 -22.33 -15.98
C GLU A 300 -2.67 -22.18 -15.78
N ASP A 301 -1.94 -21.70 -16.80
CA ASP A 301 -0.50 -21.47 -16.70
C ASP A 301 -0.17 -20.38 -15.68
N LEU A 302 -0.93 -19.27 -15.66
CA LEU A 302 -0.77 -18.20 -14.66
C LEU A 302 -0.95 -18.74 -13.24
N TYR A 303 -2.00 -19.52 -12.98
CA TYR A 303 -2.26 -20.14 -11.66
C TYR A 303 -1.26 -21.23 -11.27
N SER A 304 -0.57 -21.83 -12.23
CA SER A 304 0.41 -22.87 -11.94
C SER A 304 1.81 -22.32 -11.66
N TYR A 305 2.07 -21.06 -12.04
CA TYR A 305 3.43 -20.54 -12.11
C TYR A 305 3.60 -19.12 -11.56
N ASP A 306 2.69 -18.20 -11.85
CA ASP A 306 2.81 -16.78 -11.51
C ASP A 306 1.94 -16.35 -10.31
N LEU A 307 0.84 -17.07 -10.03
CA LEU A 307 -0.13 -16.81 -8.95
C LEU A 307 -0.16 -17.94 -7.92
#